data_AF-A0A9P6AD01-F1
#
_entry.id   AF-A0A9P6AD01-F1
#
_cell.length_a   1.000
_cell.length_b   1.000
_cell.length_c   1.000
_cell.angle_alpha   90.00
_cell.angle_beta   90.00
_cell.angle_gamma   90.00
#
_symmetry.space_group_name_H-M   'P 1'
#
loop_
_entity.id
_entity.type
_entity.pdbx_description
1 polymer ?
#
loop_
_entity_poly.entity_id
_entity_poly.type
_entity_poly.pdbx_seq_one_letter_code
_entity_poly.pdbx_strand_id
1 'polypeptide(L)' 'MTLTVCNCCPAAFLLLKLGLFPSAPVYPTLAVNLDLLDFTSTVFQVQQPDIQGWTDSLQIFLRKRGYVLGGGVCSTF' A
#
# COMPACT_ATOMS: atom_id res chain seq x y z
N MET A 1 -0.54 -14.01 25.24
CA MET A 1 -0.97 -12.67 24.78
C MET A 1 -2.41 -12.80 24.34
N THR A 2 -3.35 -12.09 24.97
CA THR A 2 -4.79 -12.20 24.67
C THR A 2 -5.28 -10.86 24.12
N LEU A 3 -5.95 -10.87 22.96
CA LEU A 3 -6.48 -9.66 22.31
C LEU A 3 -7.99 -9.57 22.52
N THR A 4 -8.46 -8.47 23.09
CA THR A 4 -9.90 -8.19 23.21
C THR A 4 -10.38 -7.59 21.90
N VAL A 5 -11.11 -8.40 21.12
CA VAL A 5 -11.69 -7.98 19.84
C VAL A 5 -13.06 -7.35 20.10
N CYS A 6 -13.33 -6.21 19.47
CA CYS A 6 -14.64 -5.55 19.47
C CYS A 6 -15.14 -5.44 18.03
N ASN A 7 -16.45 -5.44 17.80
CA ASN A 7 -16.99 -5.16 16.46
C ASN A 7 -16.60 -3.76 15.95
N CYS A 8 -16.27 -2.86 16.87
CA CYS A 8 -15.74 -1.52 16.63
C CYS A 8 -14.26 -1.48 16.21
N CYS A 9 -13.49 -2.53 16.49
CA CYS A 9 -12.06 -2.63 16.20
C CYS A 9 -11.73 -4.07 15.82
N PRO A 10 -11.74 -4.40 14.52
CA PRO A 10 -11.44 -5.75 14.07
C PRO A 10 -10.03 -6.18 14.50
N ALA A 11 -9.86 -7.47 14.76
CA ALA A 11 -8.60 -8.04 15.24
C ALA A 11 -7.40 -7.67 14.36
N ALA A 12 -7.61 -7.58 13.04
CA ALA A 12 -6.59 -7.15 12.08
C ALA A 12 -6.03 -5.75 12.39
N PHE A 13 -6.89 -4.78 12.72
CA PHE A 13 -6.46 -3.42 13.03
C PHE A 13 -5.70 -3.36 14.36
N LEU A 14 -6.12 -4.18 15.32
CA LEU A 14 -5.46 -4.25 16.62
C LEU A 14 -4.07 -4.90 16.53
N LEU A 15 -3.92 -5.93 15.70
CA LEU A 15 -2.63 -6.54 15.37
C LEU A 15 -1.70 -5.54 14.67
N LEU A 16 -2.22 -4.79 13.69
CA LEU A 16 -1.45 -3.75 12.99
C LEU A 16 -0.95 -2.64 13.93
N LYS A 17 -1.77 -2.24 14.91
CA LYS A 17 -1.36 -1.29 15.96
C LYS A 17 -0.21 -1.82 16.84
N LEU A 18 -0.09 -3.14 16.97
CA LEU A 18 1.00 -3.80 17.68
C LEU A 18 2.22 -4.07 16.77
N GLY A 19 2.18 -3.64 15.50
CA GLY A 19 3.22 -3.92 14.51
C GLY A 19 3.21 -5.36 14.01
N LEU A 20 2.11 -6.10 14.23
CA LEU A 20 1.94 -7.49 13.81
C LEU A 20 1.01 -7.56 12.60
N PHE A 21 1.31 -8.47 11.67
CA PHE A 21 0.50 -8.62 10.47
C PHE A 21 -0.69 -9.56 10.73
N PRO A 22 -1.91 -9.27 10.22
CA PRO A 22 -3.09 -10.10 10.51
C PRO A 22 -2.97 -11.56 10.05
N SER A 23 -2.26 -11.81 8.94
CA SER A 23 -2.02 -13.16 8.42
C SER A 23 -0.79 -13.85 9.02
N ALA A 24 0.00 -13.15 9.83
CA ALA A 24 1.18 -13.68 10.51
C ALA A 24 1.40 -12.93 11.84
N PRO A 25 0.81 -13.40 12.95
CA PRO A 25 0.95 -12.80 14.27
C PRO A 25 2.30 -13.13 14.91
N VAL A 26 3.36 -13.15 14.10
CA VAL A 26 4.76 -13.30 14.51
C VAL A 26 5.44 -11.98 14.20
N TYR A 27 6.44 -11.60 15.00
CA TYR A 27 7.16 -10.36 14.79
C TYR A 27 7.72 -10.32 13.36
N PRO A 28 7.30 -9.38 12.51
CA PRO A 28 7.70 -9.38 11.12
C PRO A 28 9.18 -8.96 11.02
N THR A 29 9.95 -9.70 10.23
CA THR A 29 11.33 -9.32 9.90
C THR A 29 11.37 -8.15 8.90
N LEU A 30 10.25 -7.88 8.22
CA LEU A 30 10.12 -6.85 7.19
C LEU A 30 9.03 -5.85 7.57
N ALA A 31 9.39 -4.58 7.70
CA ALA A 31 8.44 -3.49 7.87
C ALA A 31 7.76 -3.17 6.53
N VAL A 32 6.45 -3.31 6.47
CA VAL A 32 5.66 -3.00 5.27
C VAL A 32 4.74 -1.83 5.59
N ASN A 33 4.76 -0.80 4.73
CA ASN A 33 3.85 0.33 4.86
C ASN A 33 2.45 -0.07 4.32
N LEU A 34 1.40 0.09 5.12
CA LEU A 34 0.02 -0.24 4.73
C LEU A 34 -0.45 0.56 3.51
N ASP A 35 0.00 1.79 3.43
CA ASP A 35 -0.13 2.66 2.28
C ASP A 35 0.45 2.08 0.97
N LEU A 36 1.59 1.40 1.08
CA LEU A 36 2.26 0.77 -0.05
C LEU A 36 1.53 -0.50 -0.45
N LEU A 37 0.96 -1.24 0.51
CA LEU A 37 0.11 -2.39 0.23
C LEU A 37 -1.13 -1.96 -0.57
N ASP A 38 -1.79 -0.88 -0.19
CA ASP A 38 -2.95 -0.33 -0.92
C ASP A 38 -2.57 0.08 -2.35
N PHE A 39 -1.39 0.70 -2.52
CA PHE A 39 -0.84 0.95 -3.85
C PHE A 39 -0.65 -0.33 -4.66
N THR A 40 0.00 -1.34 -4.11
CA THR A 40 0.19 -2.60 -4.84
C THR A 40 -1.13 -3.23 -5.22
N SER A 41 -2.15 -3.20 -4.35
CA SER A 41 -3.49 -3.69 -4.69
C SER A 41 -4.11 -2.93 -5.87
N THR A 42 -3.94 -1.61 -5.95
CA THR A 42 -4.40 -0.83 -7.12
C THR A 42 -3.63 -1.18 -8.40
N VAL A 43 -2.31 -1.38 -8.32
CA VAL A 43 -1.48 -1.81 -9.45
C VAL A 43 -1.86 -3.22 -9.91
N PHE A 44 -2.10 -4.13 -8.98
CA PHE A 44 -2.57 -5.49 -9.25
C PHE A 44 -3.97 -5.53 -9.85
N GLN A 45 -4.85 -4.56 -9.54
CA GLN A 45 -6.15 -4.44 -10.22
C GLN A 45 -6.02 -3.95 -11.66
N VAL A 46 -5.06 -3.07 -11.95
CA VAL A 46 -4.83 -2.56 -13.30
C VAL A 46 -4.18 -3.61 -14.19
N GLN A 47 -3.33 -4.49 -13.62
CA GLN A 47 -2.69 -5.67 -14.25
C GLN A 47 -2.42 -5.53 -15.77
N GLN A 48 -1.96 -4.36 -16.21
CA GLN A 48 -1.47 -4.19 -17.56
C GLN A 48 -0.01 -4.64 -17.56
N PRO A 49 0.41 -5.54 -18.47
CA PRO A 49 1.80 -5.96 -18.61
C PRO A 49 2.72 -4.86 -19.16
N ASP A 50 2.23 -3.62 -19.20
CA ASP A 50 2.91 -2.48 -19.80
C ASP A 50 3.55 -1.60 -18.71
N ILE A 51 4.80 -1.23 -18.95
CA ILE A 51 5.62 -0.41 -18.04
C ILE A 51 5.00 0.98 -17.83
N GLN A 52 4.21 1.45 -18.81
CA GLN A 52 3.46 2.70 -18.75
C GLN A 52 2.41 2.68 -17.63
N GLY A 53 1.61 1.62 -17.52
CA GLY A 53 0.55 1.51 -16.49
C GLY A 53 1.10 1.49 -15.05
N TRP A 54 2.30 0.95 -14.86
CA TRP A 54 3.01 1.02 -13.58
C TRP A 54 3.49 2.43 -13.26
N THR A 55 4.02 3.13 -14.25
CA THR A 55 4.54 4.50 -14.09
C THR A 55 3.41 5.47 -13.78
N ASP A 56 2.28 5.35 -14.46
CA ASP A 56 1.09 6.18 -14.22
C ASP A 56 0.50 5.93 -12.83
N SER A 57 0.35 4.66 -12.45
CA SER A 57 -0.13 4.30 -11.10
C SER A 57 0.79 4.89 -10.03
N LEU A 58 2.11 4.77 -10.21
CA LEU A 58 3.10 5.30 -9.28
C LEU A 58 3.09 6.83 -9.22
N GLN A 59 2.92 7.51 -10.36
CA GLN A 59 2.78 8.96 -10.41
C GLN A 59 1.52 9.42 -9.67
N ILE A 60 0.38 8.74 -9.85
CA ILE A 60 -0.86 9.03 -9.14
C ILE A 60 -0.68 8.82 -7.63
N PHE A 61 -0.04 7.72 -7.23
CA PHE A 61 0.22 7.41 -5.83
C PHE A 61 1.10 8.47 -5.14
N LEU A 62 2.18 8.89 -5.81
CA LEU A 62 3.09 9.91 -5.29
C LEU A 62 2.45 11.29 -5.27
N ARG A 63 1.67 11.64 -6.30
CA ARG A 63 0.94 12.90 -6.37
C ARG A 63 -0.10 13.03 -5.27
N LYS A 64 -0.82 11.95 -4.94
CA LYS A 64 -1.75 11.91 -3.79
C LYS A 64 -1.06 12.22 -2.45
N ARG A 65 0.24 11.97 -2.35
CA ARG A 65 1.06 12.24 -1.16
C ARG A 65 1.79 13.59 -1.20
N GLY A 66 1.52 14.41 -2.23
CA GLY A 66 2.16 15.71 -2.41
C GLY A 66 3.57 15.65 -3.02
N TYR A 67 4.05 14.46 -3.40
CA TYR A 67 5.31 14.31 -4.12
C TYR A 67 5.07 14.55 -5.61
N VAL A 68 5.64 15.64 -6.13
CA VAL A 68 5.66 15.91 -7.56
C VAL A 68 6.94 15.30 -8.11
N LEU A 69 6.81 14.23 -8.89
CA LEU A 69 7.93 13.71 -9.67
C LEU A 69 8.28 14.71 -10.77
N GLY A 70 9.29 15.55 -10.51
CA GLY A 70 9.89 16.44 -11.50
C GLY A 70 10.82 15.64 -12.40
N GLY A 71 10.31 15.17 -13.53
CA GLY A 71 11.09 14.50 -14.57
C GLY A 71 10.24 14.35 -15.81
N GLY A 72 10.46 15.23 -16.79
CA GLY A 72 9.66 15.31 -17.99
C GLY A 72 9.63 14.00 -18.77
N VAL A 73 8.41 13.52 -19.03
CA VAL A 73 8.11 12.88 -20.31
C VAL A 73 7.12 13.78 -21.02
N CYS A 74 7.60 14.34 -22.13
CA CYS A 74 6.77 14.96 -23.14
C CYS A 74 6.01 13.83 -23.85
N SER A 75 4.80 13.50 -23.39
CA SER A 75 3.85 12.73 -24.18
C SER A 75 2.94 13.69 -24.91
N THR A 76 3.28 13.92 -26.18
CA THR A 76 2.44 14.56 -27.20
C THR A 76 1.06 13.90 -27.25
N PHE A 77 0.07 14.76 -27.46
CA PHE A 77 -1.35 14.50 -27.77
C PHE A 77 -1.62 13.26 -28.62
#